data_AF-B4WMA9-F1
#
_entry.id   AF-B4WMA9-F1
#
_cell.length_a   1.000
_cell.length_b   1.000
_cell.length_c   1.000
_cell.angle_alpha   90.00
_cell.angle_beta   90.00
_cell.angle_gamma   90.00
#
_symmetry.space_group_name_H-M   'P 1'
#
loop_
_entity.id
_entity.type
_entity.pdbx_description
1 polymer ?
#
loop_
_entity_poly.entity_id
_entity_poly.type
_entity_poly.pdbx_seq_one_letter_code
_entity_poly.pdbx_strand_id
1 'polypeptide(L)'
;MTPFPSDPTASPESSTHSESHDDFQSIDSAASKSAGDNGYYQPFTEDYNPDPDLQADNGAITESVLPSHRLKQAEHDLETTERYQRQPAIDPVRVAQAPISVVAIASVIVVVIGFTLNSFWLTLAGSLVAFVVSLRLLNPTLQEALSDLTQQQKALLVAIPGLLFGIIGLVYTSGISRPIARWGSGLRWDIISALGDFLGAIGQIFIAVLAVYVAWRQYIISRDLTVQQNLITQQQTIDSYFQGISELVLDDEGLLEDWPQERIIAEARTAAILSSVDASGKAKVLRFLSRSKLLTPLARDQRLGRPILDGMGGYAEDRLTGTRVIDLGVMLAASDLSTTDLRWLDLSAANLIRANLSDCDLVRTNFSRAILCDANLSNTDMMGVRLYYGSLETATPRTRQDKPDYRTGRFTGAVVEGADFTNTRRLSETQRCYCCEWGGNKTRGTIPGGCEGIINRLGR
;
A
#
# COMPACT_ATOMS: atom_id res chain seq x y z
N MET A 1 64.95 -49.95 -8.70
CA MET A 1 63.85 -49.26 -8.00
C MET A 1 64.45 -48.68 -6.73
N THR A 2 64.87 -47.42 -6.83
CA THR A 2 65.80 -46.77 -5.90
C THR A 2 65.05 -45.87 -4.90
N PRO A 3 65.61 -45.70 -3.69
CA PRO A 3 64.95 -45.09 -2.53
C PRO A 3 65.23 -43.58 -2.40
N PHE A 4 64.51 -42.95 -1.46
CA PHE A 4 64.86 -41.66 -0.83
C PHE A 4 66.28 -41.66 -0.21
N PRO A 5 66.92 -40.47 -0.19
CA PRO A 5 67.70 -39.98 0.97
C PRO A 5 67.26 -38.53 1.34
N SER A 6 66.84 -38.22 2.58
CA SER A 6 67.59 -37.86 3.82
C SER A 6 68.17 -36.42 3.87
N ASP A 7 67.44 -35.50 4.54
CA ASP A 7 67.80 -34.62 5.69
C ASP A 7 69.07 -33.71 5.69
N PRO A 8 69.27 -32.76 6.67
CA PRO A 8 68.43 -31.68 7.22
C PRO A 8 69.28 -30.36 7.48
N THR A 9 68.87 -29.49 8.44
CA THR A 9 69.55 -28.29 9.04
C THR A 9 69.16 -26.92 8.43
N ALA A 10 68.93 -25.81 9.15
CA ALA A 10 69.14 -25.41 10.55
C ALA A 10 68.15 -24.28 10.97
N SER A 11 68.10 -24.08 12.29
CA SER A 11 67.24 -23.24 13.15
C SER A 11 67.42 -21.70 13.03
N PRO A 12 66.62 -20.88 13.76
CA PRO A 12 66.50 -19.43 13.61
C PRO A 12 67.41 -18.63 14.57
N GLU A 13 67.72 -17.39 14.23
CA GLU A 13 68.35 -16.43 15.16
C GLU A 13 67.50 -15.17 15.36
N SER A 14 67.39 -14.83 16.63
CA SER A 14 66.74 -13.67 17.21
C SER A 14 67.73 -12.52 17.43
N SER A 15 67.19 -11.30 17.34
CA SER A 15 67.52 -10.11 18.15
C SER A 15 68.96 -9.56 18.14
N THR A 16 69.10 -8.31 17.68
CA THR A 16 69.84 -7.27 18.41
C THR A 16 69.25 -5.89 18.13
N HIS A 17 69.00 -5.16 19.23
CA HIS A 17 68.77 -3.73 19.33
C HIS A 17 69.83 -2.88 18.62
N SER A 18 69.42 -1.72 18.09
CA SER A 18 70.16 -0.47 18.32
C SER A 18 69.23 0.73 18.13
N GLU A 19 69.13 1.53 19.19
CA GLU A 19 68.52 2.84 19.27
C GLU A 19 69.17 3.86 18.33
N SER A 20 68.40 4.84 17.87
CA SER A 20 68.85 6.24 17.82
C SER A 20 67.64 7.16 17.82
N HIS A 21 67.50 7.88 18.94
CA HIS A 21 66.77 9.15 19.07
C HIS A 21 67.22 10.14 17.99
N ASP A 22 66.30 10.98 17.53
CA ASP A 22 66.48 12.43 17.67
C ASP A 22 65.15 13.18 17.51
N ASP A 23 64.99 14.13 18.43
CA ASP A 23 63.92 15.09 18.61
C ASP A 23 63.71 16.01 17.39
N PHE A 24 62.49 16.58 17.23
CA PHE A 24 62.30 18.03 17.34
C PHE A 24 60.81 18.46 17.23
N GLN A 25 60.29 18.86 18.39
CA GLN A 25 59.51 20.08 18.69
C GLN A 25 58.22 20.43 17.93
N SER A 26 57.14 20.43 18.73
CA SER A 26 55.97 21.30 18.70
C SER A 26 56.34 22.80 18.79
N ILE A 27 55.69 23.65 17.99
CA ILE A 27 55.53 25.09 18.27
C ILE A 27 54.07 25.50 18.00
N ASP A 28 53.49 26.14 19.01
CA ASP A 28 52.17 26.76 19.05
C ASP A 28 52.06 28.05 18.22
N SER A 29 50.83 28.30 17.76
CA SER A 29 50.12 29.59 17.63
C SER A 29 50.86 30.87 17.19
N ALA A 30 50.37 31.51 16.11
CA ALA A 30 49.88 32.90 16.18
C ALA A 30 49.27 33.35 14.84
N ALA A 31 48.18 34.12 14.96
CA ALA A 31 47.41 34.73 13.90
C ALA A 31 48.15 35.86 13.16
N SER A 32 47.83 36.05 11.88
CA SER A 32 47.78 37.39 11.27
C SER A 32 46.68 37.49 10.21
N LYS A 33 45.77 38.43 10.45
CA LYS A 33 44.78 38.96 9.50
C LYS A 33 45.48 39.62 8.31
N SER A 34 44.90 39.51 7.11
CA SER A 34 44.52 40.65 6.24
C SER A 34 44.18 40.18 4.82
N ALA A 35 42.90 40.36 4.46
CA ALA A 35 42.31 40.85 3.21
C ALA A 35 43.09 40.65 1.88
N GLY A 36 42.49 40.26 0.75
CA GLY A 36 41.12 39.97 0.37
C GLY A 36 41.06 40.07 -1.17
N ASP A 37 40.44 39.11 -1.85
CA ASP A 37 39.82 39.34 -3.15
C ASP A 37 38.76 38.26 -3.41
N ASN A 38 37.51 38.70 -3.50
CA ASN A 38 36.31 37.89 -3.63
C ASN A 38 35.86 37.94 -5.10
N GLY A 39 35.64 36.79 -5.72
CA GLY A 39 35.14 36.72 -7.10
C GLY A 39 34.36 35.45 -7.41
N TYR A 40 33.06 35.47 -7.07
CA TYR A 40 31.92 34.78 -7.71
C TYR A 40 31.83 33.24 -7.72
N TYR A 41 31.14 32.71 -6.71
CA TYR A 41 30.16 31.62 -6.88
C TYR A 41 28.77 32.19 -6.59
N GLN A 42 27.85 32.17 -7.56
CA GLN A 42 26.42 32.43 -7.33
C GLN A 42 25.68 31.09 -7.22
N PRO A 43 24.91 30.85 -6.15
CA PRO A 43 23.80 29.92 -6.17
C PRO A 43 22.54 30.63 -6.69
N PHE A 44 21.89 30.03 -7.69
CA PHE A 44 20.57 30.42 -8.18
C PHE A 44 19.51 30.15 -7.10
N THR A 45 18.78 31.20 -6.73
CA THR A 45 17.53 31.16 -5.94
C THR A 45 16.45 31.91 -6.71
N GLU A 46 15.31 31.26 -6.97
CA GLU A 46 13.97 31.78 -7.32
C GLU A 46 13.08 30.52 -7.44
N ASP A 47 11.85 30.39 -6.94
CA ASP A 47 10.97 31.23 -6.13
C ASP A 47 9.97 30.29 -5.43
N TYR A 48 9.74 30.49 -4.14
CA TYR A 48 8.63 29.90 -3.39
C TYR A 48 7.79 31.06 -2.86
N ASN A 49 6.54 31.17 -3.32
CA ASN A 49 5.59 32.19 -2.89
C ASN A 49 4.50 31.53 -2.02
N PRO A 50 4.55 31.65 -0.69
CA PRO A 50 3.43 31.27 0.18
C PRO A 50 2.45 32.45 0.36
N ASP A 51 1.16 32.12 0.38
CA ASP A 51 0.02 33.05 0.50
C ASP A 51 0.16 34.06 1.68
N PRO A 52 -0.33 35.31 1.51
CA PRO A 52 -0.18 36.37 2.49
C PRO A 52 -1.39 36.44 3.42
N ASP A 53 -1.45 35.61 4.47
CA ASP A 53 -2.53 35.73 5.46
C ASP A 53 -2.14 35.43 6.92
N LEU A 54 -0.85 35.52 7.26
CA LEU A 54 -0.40 35.40 8.66
C LEU A 54 0.67 36.44 8.99
N GLN A 55 0.22 37.65 9.31
CA GLN A 55 0.99 38.67 10.01
C GLN A 55 0.46 38.83 11.44
N ALA A 56 1.40 38.87 12.39
CA ALA A 56 1.35 39.37 13.78
C ALA A 56 1.97 38.32 14.74
N ASP A 57 2.77 38.64 15.75
CA ASP A 57 3.39 39.86 16.27
C ASP A 57 4.37 39.38 17.37
N ASN A 58 5.51 40.04 17.53
CA ASN A 58 6.53 39.70 18.53
C ASN A 58 6.28 40.51 19.81
N GLY A 59 6.11 39.86 20.97
CA GLY A 59 6.12 40.61 22.23
C GLY A 59 5.89 39.82 23.53
N ALA A 60 6.94 39.83 24.36
CA ALA A 60 6.94 39.87 25.83
C ALA A 60 6.42 38.68 26.67
N ILE A 61 7.31 38.25 27.56
CA ILE A 61 7.08 37.37 28.71
C ILE A 61 6.11 38.08 29.66
N THR A 62 4.89 37.57 29.78
CA THR A 62 3.97 37.90 30.89
C THR A 62 3.33 36.61 31.36
N GLU A 63 3.34 36.40 32.68
CA GLU A 63 2.73 35.27 33.38
C GLU A 63 1.31 34.99 32.88
N SER A 64 1.11 33.84 32.24
CA SER A 64 -0.21 33.43 31.77
C SER A 64 -0.97 32.72 32.88
N VAL A 65 -1.96 33.41 33.43
CA VAL A 65 -3.12 32.82 34.10
C VAL A 65 -3.69 31.71 33.21
N LEU A 66 -3.87 30.52 33.79
CA LEU A 66 -4.38 29.32 33.11
C LEU A 66 -5.78 29.61 32.51
N PRO A 67 -6.03 29.38 31.21
CA PRO A 67 -7.34 29.60 30.63
C PRO A 67 -8.36 28.61 31.20
N SER A 68 -9.51 29.12 31.67
CA SER A 68 -10.64 28.35 32.23
C SER A 68 -11.18 27.23 31.32
N HIS A 69 -10.79 27.23 30.05
CA HIS A 69 -11.13 26.19 29.08
C HIS A 69 -10.33 24.88 29.29
N ARG A 70 -9.08 24.94 29.78
CA ARG A 70 -8.27 23.74 30.06
C ARG A 70 -8.68 23.02 31.34
N LEU A 71 -9.28 23.73 32.31
CA LEU A 71 -9.83 23.13 33.53
C LEU A 71 -11.08 22.30 33.23
N LYS A 72 -11.96 22.77 32.34
CA LYS A 72 -13.15 22.01 31.90
C LYS A 72 -12.80 20.78 31.08
N GLN A 73 -11.70 20.83 30.32
CA GLN A 73 -11.24 19.72 29.50
C GLN A 73 -10.55 18.65 30.36
N ALA A 74 -9.79 19.06 31.38
CA ALA A 74 -9.25 18.14 32.38
C ALA A 74 -10.33 17.49 33.28
N GLU A 75 -11.42 18.21 33.61
CA GLU A 75 -12.60 17.64 34.30
C GLU A 75 -13.34 16.62 33.43
N HIS A 76 -13.50 16.91 32.12
CA HIS A 76 -14.13 15.99 31.18
C HIS A 76 -13.28 14.74 30.91
N ASP A 77 -11.95 14.88 30.94
CA ASP A 77 -11.00 13.78 30.80
C ASP A 77 -10.91 12.92 32.09
N LEU A 78 -11.08 13.52 33.28
CA LEU A 78 -11.23 12.76 34.53
C LEU A 78 -12.58 12.01 34.61
N GLU A 79 -13.69 12.62 34.19
CA GLU A 79 -15.01 11.97 34.17
C GLU A 79 -15.08 10.81 33.15
N THR A 80 -14.37 10.90 32.04
CA THR A 80 -14.29 9.82 31.04
C THR A 80 -13.37 8.68 31.49
N THR A 81 -12.31 8.97 32.26
CA THR A 81 -11.43 7.95 32.85
C THR A 81 -12.13 7.20 34.00
N GLU A 82 -12.91 7.89 34.85
CA GLU A 82 -13.74 7.23 35.89
C GLU A 82 -14.88 6.38 35.31
N ARG A 83 -15.39 6.68 34.11
CA ARG A 83 -16.40 5.86 33.43
C ARG A 83 -15.87 4.54 32.90
N TYR A 84 -14.57 4.42 32.59
CA TYR A 84 -13.98 3.17 32.12
C TYR A 84 -13.53 2.23 33.27
N GLN A 85 -13.38 2.74 34.49
CA GLN A 85 -12.99 1.95 35.67
C GLN A 85 -14.15 1.42 36.52
N ARG A 86 -15.41 1.77 36.20
CA ARG A 86 -16.58 1.08 36.80
C ARG A 86 -16.89 -0.20 36.05
N GLN A 87 -16.06 -1.22 36.23
CA GLN A 87 -16.58 -2.58 36.20
C GLN A 87 -17.59 -2.72 37.34
N PRO A 88 -18.79 -3.27 37.10
CA PRO A 88 -19.70 -3.56 38.19
C PRO A 88 -19.01 -4.55 39.13
N ALA A 89 -19.09 -4.29 40.43
CA ALA A 89 -18.65 -5.23 41.46
C ALA A 89 -19.32 -6.58 41.20
N ILE A 90 -18.53 -7.65 41.19
CA ILE A 90 -19.04 -9.02 41.20
C ILE A 90 -19.69 -9.23 42.58
N ASP A 91 -21.01 -9.05 42.64
CA ASP A 91 -21.80 -9.40 43.82
C ASP A 91 -21.72 -10.93 44.05
N PRO A 92 -21.53 -11.38 45.31
CA PRO A 92 -21.49 -12.80 45.62
C PRO A 92 -22.87 -13.43 45.38
N VAL A 93 -22.89 -14.48 44.55
CA VAL A 93 -23.90 -15.54 44.43
C VAL A 93 -25.26 -15.21 45.07
N ARG A 94 -26.17 -14.61 44.30
CA ARG A 94 -27.61 -14.71 44.59
C ARG A 94 -28.12 -16.04 44.09
N VAL A 95 -28.37 -16.94 45.04
CA VAL A 95 -29.02 -18.23 44.84
C VAL A 95 -30.47 -18.03 44.36
N ALA A 96 -30.82 -18.78 43.31
CA ALA A 96 -32.15 -19.21 42.86
C ALA A 96 -33.11 -18.19 42.18
N GLN A 97 -32.90 -17.94 40.89
CA GLN A 97 -34.01 -17.89 39.92
C GLN A 97 -33.88 -19.11 39.00
N ALA A 98 -34.86 -20.01 39.01
CA ALA A 98 -34.85 -21.14 38.08
C ALA A 98 -34.79 -20.61 36.63
N PRO A 99 -33.90 -21.10 35.75
CA PRO A 99 -33.83 -20.59 34.39
C PRO A 99 -35.15 -20.95 33.71
N ILE A 100 -35.85 -19.96 33.14
CA ILE A 100 -37.13 -20.16 32.44
C ILE A 100 -36.98 -21.25 31.34
N SER A 101 -35.77 -21.44 30.81
CA SER A 101 -35.40 -22.53 29.90
C SER A 101 -35.51 -23.92 30.52
N VAL A 102 -35.21 -24.10 31.81
CA VAL A 102 -35.35 -25.39 32.52
C VAL A 102 -36.82 -25.75 32.71
N VAL A 103 -37.67 -24.75 33.00
CA VAL A 103 -39.13 -24.96 33.10
C VAL A 103 -39.73 -25.30 31.72
N ALA A 104 -39.25 -24.69 30.64
CA ALA A 104 -39.65 -25.03 29.27
C ALA A 104 -39.30 -26.48 28.94
N ILE A 105 -38.06 -26.90 29.19
CA ILE A 105 -37.60 -28.27 28.92
C ILE A 105 -38.38 -29.28 29.77
N ALA A 106 -38.58 -29.00 31.06
CA ALA A 106 -39.37 -29.86 31.94
C ALA A 106 -40.83 -29.99 31.48
N SER A 107 -41.45 -28.90 31.01
CA SER A 107 -42.83 -28.93 30.50
C SER A 107 -42.98 -29.81 29.25
N VAL A 108 -42.00 -29.78 28.34
CA VAL A 108 -41.96 -30.66 27.16
C VAL A 108 -41.78 -32.12 27.55
N ILE A 109 -40.90 -32.41 28.53
CA ILE A 109 -40.72 -33.76 29.05
C ILE A 109 -42.03 -34.30 29.66
N VAL A 110 -42.77 -33.48 30.40
CA VAL A 110 -44.08 -33.86 30.96
C VAL A 110 -45.12 -34.12 29.87
N VAL A 111 -45.11 -33.37 28.76
CA VAL A 111 -45.98 -33.64 27.60
C VAL A 111 -45.63 -34.99 26.96
N VAL A 112 -44.34 -35.28 26.76
CA VAL A 112 -43.88 -36.55 26.18
C VAL A 112 -44.22 -37.74 27.08
N ILE A 113 -44.06 -37.59 28.40
CA ILE A 113 -44.48 -38.60 29.39
C ILE A 113 -46.01 -38.78 29.39
N GLY A 114 -46.77 -37.68 29.29
CA GLY A 114 -48.23 -37.73 29.17
C GLY A 114 -48.71 -38.48 27.94
N PHE A 115 -48.05 -38.26 26.80
CA PHE A 115 -48.36 -38.94 25.54
C PHE A 115 -48.03 -40.43 25.59
N THR A 116 -46.87 -40.79 26.16
CA THR A 116 -46.44 -42.19 26.29
C THR A 116 -47.28 -43.00 27.29
N LEU A 117 -47.80 -42.36 28.34
CA LEU A 117 -48.72 -42.97 29.31
C LEU A 117 -50.20 -42.86 28.91
N ASN A 118 -50.50 -42.30 27.73
CA ASN A 118 -51.84 -42.04 27.20
C ASN A 118 -52.77 -41.30 28.19
N SER A 119 -52.22 -40.40 29.00
CA SER A 119 -52.96 -39.65 30.03
C SER A 119 -53.33 -38.26 29.51
N PHE A 120 -54.62 -38.05 29.24
CA PHE A 120 -55.15 -36.80 28.69
C PHE A 120 -54.81 -35.57 29.57
N TRP A 121 -55.04 -35.68 30.88
CA TRP A 121 -54.89 -34.56 31.80
C TRP A 121 -53.44 -34.10 31.98
N LEU A 122 -52.50 -35.05 31.92
CA LEU A 122 -51.07 -34.74 32.06
C LEU A 122 -50.53 -34.02 30.80
N THR A 123 -50.94 -34.49 29.62
CA THR A 123 -50.57 -33.86 28.33
C THR A 123 -51.16 -32.46 28.21
N LEU A 124 -52.41 -32.25 28.65
CA LEU A 124 -53.06 -30.94 28.62
C LEU A 124 -52.36 -29.95 29.57
N ALA A 125 -52.08 -30.37 30.81
CA ALA A 125 -51.41 -29.53 31.78
C ALA A 125 -49.98 -29.16 31.32
N GLY A 126 -49.21 -30.14 30.81
CA GLY A 126 -47.88 -29.90 30.27
C GLY A 126 -47.88 -28.96 29.06
N SER A 127 -48.84 -29.14 28.13
CA SER A 127 -48.94 -28.32 26.92
C SER A 127 -49.33 -26.88 27.25
N LEU A 128 -50.21 -26.68 28.24
CA LEU A 128 -50.62 -25.34 28.68
C LEU A 128 -49.46 -24.59 29.35
N VAL A 129 -48.67 -25.27 30.18
CA VAL A 129 -47.45 -24.70 30.76
C VAL A 129 -46.41 -24.39 29.68
N ALA A 130 -46.18 -25.30 28.73
CA ALA A 130 -45.25 -25.10 27.62
C ALA A 130 -45.66 -23.90 26.75
N PHE A 131 -46.96 -23.77 26.46
CA PHE A 131 -47.50 -22.65 25.68
C PHE A 131 -47.29 -21.31 26.39
N VAL A 132 -47.60 -21.22 27.69
CA VAL A 132 -47.44 -19.98 28.47
C VAL A 132 -45.96 -19.57 28.57
N VAL A 133 -45.07 -20.54 28.78
CA VAL A 133 -43.62 -20.28 28.84
C VAL A 133 -43.07 -19.87 27.48
N SER A 134 -43.48 -20.53 26.40
CA SER A 134 -43.07 -20.17 25.04
C SER A 134 -43.55 -18.78 24.64
N LEU A 135 -44.77 -18.40 25.02
CA LEU A 135 -45.32 -17.08 24.75
C LEU A 135 -44.55 -15.99 25.51
N ARG A 136 -44.15 -16.26 26.76
CA ARG A 136 -43.30 -15.36 27.53
C ARG A 136 -41.90 -15.21 26.97
N LEU A 137 -41.31 -16.28 26.43
CA LEU A 137 -39.99 -16.23 25.78
C LEU A 137 -40.02 -15.41 24.49
N LEU A 138 -41.10 -15.53 23.70
CA LEU A 138 -41.23 -14.84 22.41
C LEU A 138 -41.56 -13.35 22.56
N ASN A 139 -42.18 -12.96 23.68
CA ASN A 139 -42.65 -11.60 23.93
C ASN A 139 -41.56 -10.50 23.79
N PRO A 140 -40.36 -10.60 24.39
CA PRO A 140 -39.33 -9.56 24.23
C PRO A 140 -38.86 -9.40 22.77
N THR A 141 -38.58 -10.50 22.07
CA THR A 141 -38.18 -10.46 20.65
C THR A 141 -39.28 -9.94 19.74
N LEU A 142 -40.54 -10.25 20.06
CA LEU A 142 -41.69 -9.73 19.32
C LEU A 142 -41.85 -8.22 19.56
N GLN A 143 -41.59 -7.74 20.78
CA GLN A 143 -41.64 -6.31 21.11
C GLN A 143 -40.55 -5.52 20.39
N GLU A 144 -39.33 -6.06 20.29
CA GLU A 144 -38.25 -5.46 19.49
C GLU A 144 -38.60 -5.42 17.98
N ALA A 145 -39.07 -6.55 17.43
CA ALA A 145 -39.47 -6.62 16.03
C ALA A 145 -40.66 -5.70 15.70
N LEU A 146 -41.58 -5.52 16.65
CA LEU A 146 -42.69 -4.59 16.53
C LEU A 146 -42.23 -3.14 16.72
N SER A 147 -41.25 -2.84 17.56
CA SER A 147 -40.80 -1.45 17.76
C SER A 147 -40.23 -0.82 16.49
N ASP A 148 -39.58 -1.61 15.63
CA ASP A 148 -38.98 -1.17 14.37
C ASP A 148 -40.01 -0.83 13.27
N LEU A 149 -41.28 -1.23 13.44
CA LEU A 149 -42.34 -0.99 12.44
C LEU A 149 -43.02 0.37 12.62
N THR A 150 -43.33 1.03 11.50
CA THR A 150 -44.03 2.32 11.47
C THR A 150 -45.48 2.19 11.96
N GLN A 151 -46.06 3.26 12.53
CA GLN A 151 -47.39 3.23 13.14
C GLN A 151 -48.52 2.81 12.17
N GLN A 152 -48.36 3.10 10.87
CA GLN A 152 -49.26 2.64 9.81
C GLN A 152 -49.15 1.12 9.54
N GLN A 153 -47.94 0.55 9.59
CA GLN A 153 -47.70 -0.88 9.38
C GLN A 153 -48.24 -1.72 10.54
N LYS A 154 -48.13 -1.21 11.78
CA LYS A 154 -48.73 -1.82 12.99
C LYS A 154 -50.26 -1.90 12.89
N ALA A 155 -50.91 -0.83 12.42
CA ALA A 155 -52.36 -0.80 12.24
C ALA A 155 -52.80 -1.81 11.16
N LEU A 156 -52.04 -1.93 10.07
CA LEU A 156 -52.34 -2.87 8.99
C LEU A 156 -52.28 -4.35 9.44
N LEU A 157 -51.29 -4.69 10.29
CA LEU A 157 -51.11 -6.03 10.87
C LEU A 157 -52.31 -6.49 11.70
N VAL A 158 -53.05 -5.57 12.34
CA VAL A 158 -54.24 -5.88 13.12
C VAL A 158 -55.52 -5.78 12.27
N ALA A 159 -55.58 -4.79 11.38
CA ALA A 159 -56.76 -4.52 10.57
C ALA A 159 -57.03 -5.63 9.53
N ILE A 160 -55.99 -6.18 8.89
CA ILE A 160 -56.16 -7.20 7.84
C ILE A 160 -56.77 -8.50 8.41
N PRO A 161 -56.22 -9.11 9.48
CA PRO A 161 -56.84 -10.29 10.08
C PRO A 161 -58.23 -9.99 10.62
N GLY A 162 -58.43 -8.82 11.26
CA GLY A 162 -59.72 -8.41 11.79
C GLY A 162 -60.81 -8.30 10.71
N LEU A 163 -60.46 -7.74 9.55
CA LEU A 163 -61.36 -7.65 8.40
C LEU A 163 -61.68 -9.04 7.83
N LEU A 164 -60.69 -9.92 7.72
CA LEU A 164 -60.87 -11.31 7.26
C LEU A 164 -61.79 -12.09 8.20
N PHE A 165 -61.53 -12.07 9.51
CA PHE A 165 -62.38 -12.72 10.50
C PHE A 165 -63.78 -12.10 10.56
N GLY A 166 -63.89 -10.77 10.37
CA GLY A 166 -65.16 -10.08 10.26
C GLY A 166 -65.99 -10.54 9.07
N ILE A 167 -65.39 -10.63 7.87
CA ILE A 167 -66.05 -11.12 6.66
C ILE A 167 -66.46 -12.58 6.82
N ILE A 168 -65.55 -13.44 7.30
CA ILE A 168 -65.84 -14.86 7.53
C ILE A 168 -66.98 -15.02 8.55
N GLY A 169 -66.93 -14.29 9.66
CA GLY A 169 -67.97 -14.30 10.68
C GLY A 169 -69.32 -13.83 10.14
N LEU A 170 -69.35 -12.77 9.32
CA LEU A 170 -70.56 -12.22 8.72
C LEU A 170 -71.15 -13.17 7.66
N VAL A 171 -70.31 -13.83 6.86
CA VAL A 171 -70.74 -14.86 5.88
C VAL A 171 -71.29 -16.11 6.58
N TYR A 172 -70.69 -16.52 7.71
CA TYR A 172 -71.16 -17.67 8.48
C TYR A 172 -72.49 -17.39 9.18
N THR A 173 -72.65 -16.22 9.80
CA THR A 173 -73.86 -15.84 10.54
C THR A 173 -75.03 -15.44 9.64
N SER A 174 -74.78 -14.86 8.46
CA SER A 174 -75.84 -14.44 7.52
C SER A 174 -76.50 -15.59 6.74
N GLY A 175 -75.96 -16.82 6.81
CA GLY A 175 -76.52 -17.99 6.10
C GLY A 175 -76.43 -17.92 4.56
N ILE A 176 -75.75 -16.89 4.02
CA ILE A 176 -75.55 -16.62 2.59
C ILE A 176 -74.60 -17.64 1.93
N SER A 177 -73.97 -18.51 2.73
CA SER A 177 -73.13 -19.62 2.24
C SER A 177 -73.87 -20.56 1.27
N ARG A 178 -75.17 -20.79 1.46
CA ARG A 178 -75.99 -21.69 0.63
C ARG A 178 -76.31 -21.15 -0.79
N PRO A 179 -76.71 -19.88 -0.98
CA PRO A 179 -76.88 -19.32 -2.33
C PRO A 179 -75.55 -19.09 -3.07
N ILE A 180 -74.47 -18.72 -2.36
CA ILE A 180 -73.14 -18.60 -2.96
C ILE A 180 -72.65 -19.94 -3.52
N ALA A 181 -72.84 -21.03 -2.79
CA ALA A 181 -72.46 -22.36 -3.26
C ALA A 181 -73.23 -22.78 -4.53
N ARG A 182 -74.51 -22.41 -4.65
CA ARG A 182 -75.32 -22.64 -5.87
C ARG A 182 -74.87 -21.76 -7.04
N TRP A 183 -74.55 -20.49 -6.80
CA TRP A 183 -74.00 -19.60 -7.83
C TRP A 183 -72.63 -20.08 -8.33
N GLY A 184 -71.76 -20.53 -7.42
CA GLY A 184 -70.46 -21.13 -7.76
C GLY A 184 -70.58 -22.38 -8.64
N SER A 185 -71.64 -23.17 -8.50
CA SER A 185 -71.86 -24.35 -9.37
C SER A 185 -72.30 -24.01 -10.81
N GLY A 186 -72.74 -22.78 -11.08
CA GLY A 186 -73.12 -22.31 -12.42
C GLY A 186 -71.97 -21.66 -13.20
N LEU A 187 -70.85 -21.37 -12.55
CA LEU A 187 -69.65 -20.85 -13.20
C LEU A 187 -68.90 -22.00 -13.90
N ARG A 188 -68.58 -21.82 -15.18
CA ARG A 188 -67.69 -22.72 -15.91
C ARG A 188 -66.26 -22.54 -15.40
N TRP A 189 -65.91 -23.30 -14.38
CA TRP A 189 -64.58 -23.31 -13.77
C TRP A 189 -63.44 -23.55 -14.77
N ASP A 190 -63.73 -24.17 -15.92
CA ASP A 190 -62.77 -24.40 -17.01
C ASP A 190 -62.15 -23.10 -17.56
N ILE A 191 -62.93 -22.02 -17.71
CA ILE A 191 -62.42 -20.73 -18.25
C ILE A 191 -61.54 -20.04 -17.20
N ILE A 192 -61.94 -20.10 -15.93
CA ILE A 192 -61.20 -19.51 -14.81
C ILE A 192 -59.87 -20.27 -14.62
N SER A 193 -59.89 -21.59 -14.78
CA SER A 193 -58.69 -22.44 -14.76
C SER A 193 -57.72 -22.07 -15.88
N ALA A 194 -58.21 -21.94 -17.12
CA ALA A 194 -57.36 -21.57 -18.27
C ALA A 194 -56.74 -20.17 -18.14
N LEU A 195 -57.47 -19.21 -17.54
CA LEU A 195 -56.93 -17.89 -17.21
C LEU A 195 -55.84 -17.98 -16.13
N GLY A 196 -56.02 -18.86 -15.14
CA GLY A 196 -55.03 -19.16 -14.11
C GLY A 196 -53.73 -19.73 -14.68
N ASP A 197 -53.83 -20.66 -15.63
CA ASP A 197 -52.67 -21.24 -16.31
C ASP A 197 -51.89 -20.20 -17.12
N PHE A 198 -52.60 -19.31 -17.83
CA PHE A 198 -51.98 -18.21 -18.57
C PHE A 198 -51.29 -17.19 -17.65
N LEU A 199 -51.95 -16.80 -16.56
CA LEU A 199 -51.35 -15.90 -15.55
C LEU A 199 -50.12 -16.55 -14.90
N GLY A 200 -50.19 -17.86 -14.63
CA GLY A 200 -49.08 -18.65 -14.10
C GLY A 200 -47.88 -18.68 -15.04
N ALA A 201 -48.11 -18.90 -16.34
CA ALA A 201 -47.05 -18.88 -17.35
C ALA A 201 -46.39 -17.49 -17.47
N ILE A 202 -47.17 -16.41 -17.43
CA ILE A 202 -46.62 -15.04 -17.37
C ILE A 202 -45.79 -14.86 -16.09
N GLY A 203 -46.29 -15.31 -14.95
CA GLY A 203 -45.57 -15.27 -13.68
C GLY A 203 -44.23 -16.00 -13.75
N GLN A 204 -44.19 -17.19 -14.35
CA GLN A 204 -42.96 -17.96 -14.55
C GLN A 204 -41.96 -17.22 -15.45
N ILE A 205 -42.43 -16.59 -16.53
CA ILE A 205 -41.56 -15.75 -17.39
C ILE A 205 -40.99 -14.58 -16.59
N PHE A 206 -41.81 -13.88 -15.79
CA PHE A 206 -41.33 -12.79 -14.94
C PHE A 206 -40.31 -13.25 -13.91
N ILE A 207 -40.54 -14.40 -13.25
CA ILE A 207 -39.60 -14.99 -12.30
C ILE A 207 -38.28 -15.34 -13.00
N ALA A 208 -38.34 -15.95 -14.19
CA ALA A 208 -37.15 -16.28 -14.97
C ALA A 208 -36.35 -15.04 -15.36
N VAL A 209 -37.03 -13.98 -15.84
CA VAL A 209 -36.39 -12.69 -16.16
C VAL A 209 -35.76 -12.05 -14.93
N LEU A 210 -36.47 -12.06 -13.79
CA LEU A 210 -35.95 -11.54 -12.53
C LEU A 210 -34.71 -12.33 -12.05
N ALA A 211 -34.74 -13.66 -12.17
CA ALA A 211 -33.62 -14.53 -11.80
C ALA A 211 -32.39 -14.23 -12.66
N VAL A 212 -32.55 -14.07 -13.98
CA VAL A 212 -31.45 -13.68 -14.88
C VAL A 212 -30.91 -12.29 -14.52
N TYR A 213 -31.78 -11.33 -14.24
CA TYR A 213 -31.38 -9.98 -13.83
C TYR A 213 -30.57 -10.00 -12.52
N VAL A 214 -31.04 -10.72 -11.50
CA VAL A 214 -30.35 -10.87 -10.22
C VAL A 214 -28.99 -11.56 -10.42
N ALA A 215 -28.94 -12.64 -11.20
CA ALA A 215 -27.69 -13.34 -11.50
C ALA A 215 -26.69 -12.43 -12.22
N TRP A 216 -27.15 -11.64 -13.19
CA TRP A 216 -26.31 -10.66 -13.89
C TRP A 216 -25.79 -9.56 -12.94
N ARG A 217 -26.66 -9.01 -12.08
CA ARG A 217 -26.26 -8.03 -11.06
C ARG A 217 -25.25 -8.61 -10.08
N GLN A 218 -25.44 -9.85 -9.63
CA GLN A 218 -24.54 -10.53 -8.71
C GLN A 218 -23.17 -10.79 -9.36
N TYR A 219 -23.14 -11.18 -10.64
CA TYR A 219 -21.89 -11.34 -11.39
C TYR A 219 -21.09 -10.03 -11.48
N ILE A 220 -21.75 -8.92 -11.81
CA ILE A 220 -21.09 -7.60 -11.87
C ILE A 220 -20.48 -7.24 -10.51
N ILE A 221 -21.27 -7.37 -9.43
CA ILE A 221 -20.80 -7.06 -8.06
C ILE A 221 -19.59 -7.94 -7.69
N SER A 222 -19.63 -9.24 -7.99
CA SER A 222 -18.53 -10.15 -7.66
C SER A 222 -17.25 -9.82 -8.43
N ARG A 223 -17.34 -9.48 -9.71
CA ARG A 223 -16.19 -9.11 -10.52
C ARG A 223 -15.56 -7.82 -10.00
N ASP A 224 -16.37 -6.82 -9.71
CA ASP A 224 -15.87 -5.54 -9.20
C ASP A 224 -15.20 -5.73 -7.83
N LEU A 225 -15.76 -6.57 -6.95
CA LEU A 225 -15.15 -6.93 -5.68
C LEU A 225 -13.78 -7.63 -5.86
N THR A 226 -13.65 -8.53 -6.84
CA THR A 226 -12.36 -9.20 -7.11
C THR A 226 -11.28 -8.25 -7.62
N VAL A 227 -11.65 -7.27 -8.46
CA VAL A 227 -10.70 -6.26 -8.94
C VAL A 227 -10.27 -5.33 -7.80
N GLN A 228 -11.23 -4.87 -6.98
CA GLN A 228 -10.92 -4.06 -5.80
C GLN A 228 -10.02 -4.83 -4.83
N GLN A 229 -10.28 -6.12 -4.61
CA GLN A 229 -9.45 -6.94 -3.73
C GLN A 229 -8.01 -7.06 -4.23
N ASN A 230 -7.79 -7.24 -5.53
CA ASN A 230 -6.44 -7.28 -6.09
C ASN A 230 -5.69 -5.96 -5.88
N LEU A 231 -6.35 -4.82 -6.12
CA LEU A 231 -5.78 -3.49 -5.89
C LEU A 231 -5.47 -3.25 -4.41
N ILE A 232 -6.38 -3.61 -3.51
CA ILE A 232 -6.20 -3.47 -2.06
C ILE A 232 -5.04 -4.35 -1.58
N THR A 233 -5.00 -5.60 -2.01
CA THR A 233 -3.95 -6.56 -1.62
C THR A 233 -2.58 -6.07 -2.08
N GLN A 234 -2.50 -5.54 -3.30
CA GLN A 234 -1.27 -4.95 -3.80
C GLN A 234 -0.84 -3.72 -2.98
N GLN A 235 -1.77 -2.83 -2.64
CA GLN A 235 -1.47 -1.65 -1.85
C GLN A 235 -0.97 -2.02 -0.44
N GLN A 236 -1.64 -2.96 0.22
CA GLN A 236 -1.22 -3.49 1.53
C GLN A 236 0.17 -4.13 1.46
N THR A 237 0.48 -4.83 0.37
CA THR A 237 1.81 -5.45 0.17
C THR A 237 2.89 -4.37 0.04
N ILE A 238 2.61 -3.29 -0.69
CA ILE A 238 3.51 -2.15 -0.83
C ILE A 238 3.69 -1.41 0.51
N ASP A 239 2.62 -1.19 1.26
CA ASP A 239 2.67 -0.52 2.55
C ASP A 239 3.48 -1.34 3.58
N SER A 240 3.26 -2.67 3.61
CA SER A 240 4.06 -3.59 4.43
C SER A 240 5.53 -3.62 4.02
N TYR A 241 5.81 -3.50 2.72
CA TYR A 241 7.17 -3.33 2.23
C TYR A 241 7.79 -2.03 2.75
N PHE A 242 7.10 -0.89 2.62
CA PHE A 242 7.59 0.41 3.10
C PHE A 242 7.87 0.40 4.59
N GLN A 243 6.93 -0.08 5.39
CA GLN A 243 7.11 -0.20 6.83
C GLN A 243 8.34 -1.05 7.16
N GLY A 244 8.43 -2.26 6.58
CA GLY A 244 9.56 -3.14 6.90
C GLY A 244 10.91 -2.69 6.34
N ILE A 245 10.96 -1.82 5.32
CA ILE A 245 12.22 -1.19 4.90
C ILE A 245 12.57 -0.06 5.86
N SER A 246 11.60 0.76 6.26
CA SER A 246 11.81 1.81 7.25
C SER A 246 12.30 1.25 8.59
N GLU A 247 11.69 0.20 9.11
CA GLU A 247 12.11 -0.46 10.36
C GLU A 247 13.50 -1.12 10.26
N LEU A 248 13.93 -1.49 9.05
CA LEU A 248 15.20 -2.18 8.84
C LEU A 248 16.38 -1.22 8.69
N VAL A 249 16.11 0.00 8.26
CA VAL A 249 17.10 0.94 7.73
C VAL A 249 17.14 2.24 8.55
N LEU A 250 16.14 2.46 9.41
CA LEU A 250 16.08 3.60 10.31
C LEU A 250 16.21 3.14 11.76
N ASP A 251 16.90 3.95 12.56
CA ASP A 251 16.95 3.79 14.01
C ASP A 251 15.71 4.40 14.72
N ASP A 252 15.68 4.31 16.04
CA ASP A 252 14.61 4.85 16.90
C ASP A 252 14.47 6.38 16.80
N GLU A 253 15.51 7.06 16.32
CA GLU A 253 15.58 8.51 16.15
C GLU A 253 15.16 8.94 14.73
N GLY A 254 14.89 7.97 13.84
CA GLY A 254 14.52 8.17 12.45
C GLY A 254 15.70 8.51 11.54
N LEU A 255 16.93 8.25 11.99
CA LEU A 255 18.15 8.40 11.22
C LEU A 255 18.49 7.09 10.51
N LEU A 256 19.21 7.20 9.40
CA LEU A 256 19.60 6.09 8.56
C LEU A 256 20.70 5.29 9.25
N GLU A 257 20.33 4.12 9.74
CA GLU A 257 21.23 3.14 10.34
C GLU A 257 21.09 1.83 9.58
N ASP A 258 21.92 1.66 8.55
CA ASP A 258 21.92 0.45 7.73
C ASP A 258 23.24 -0.32 7.83
N TRP A 259 23.16 -1.52 8.37
CA TRP A 259 24.27 -2.45 8.48
C TRP A 259 24.45 -3.26 7.18
N PRO A 260 25.64 -3.81 6.90
CA PRO A 260 25.87 -4.62 5.70
C PRO A 260 24.86 -5.75 5.50
N GLN A 261 24.46 -6.43 6.58
CA GLN A 261 23.45 -7.50 6.54
C GLN A 261 22.05 -6.96 6.25
N GLU A 262 21.68 -5.83 6.83
CA GLU A 262 20.38 -5.19 6.63
C GLU A 262 20.21 -4.71 5.20
N ARG A 263 21.27 -4.18 4.58
CA ARG A 263 21.27 -3.86 3.15
C ARG A 263 20.97 -5.07 2.27
N ILE A 264 21.59 -6.22 2.55
CA ILE A 264 21.34 -7.45 1.79
C ILE A 264 19.88 -7.90 1.96
N ILE A 265 19.34 -7.79 3.18
CA ILE A 265 17.92 -8.10 3.45
C ILE A 265 17.01 -7.11 2.72
N ALA A 266 17.34 -5.81 2.74
CA ALA A 266 16.61 -4.76 2.05
C ALA A 266 16.58 -5.04 0.54
N GLU A 267 17.74 -5.33 -0.07
CA GLU A 267 17.86 -5.72 -1.48
C GLU A 267 17.01 -6.94 -1.83
N ALA A 268 17.03 -7.99 -0.99
CA ALA A 268 16.22 -9.18 -1.19
C ALA A 268 14.71 -8.86 -1.13
N ARG A 269 14.27 -8.06 -0.15
CA ARG A 269 12.87 -7.61 -0.03
C ARG A 269 12.47 -6.72 -1.21
N THR A 270 13.36 -5.85 -1.68
CA THR A 270 13.14 -4.99 -2.85
C THR A 270 12.99 -5.84 -4.12
N ALA A 271 13.84 -6.84 -4.33
CA ALA A 271 13.71 -7.75 -5.47
C ALA A 271 12.37 -8.51 -5.43
N ALA A 272 11.98 -9.00 -4.24
CA ALA A 272 10.72 -9.71 -4.05
C ALA A 272 9.51 -8.82 -4.39
N ILE A 273 9.42 -7.61 -3.82
CA ILE A 273 8.27 -6.72 -4.08
C ILE A 273 8.22 -6.30 -5.54
N LEU A 274 9.36 -5.97 -6.17
CA LEU A 274 9.38 -5.57 -7.57
C LEU A 274 8.95 -6.70 -8.50
N SER A 275 9.16 -7.97 -8.12
CA SER A 275 8.68 -9.12 -8.88
C SER A 275 7.18 -9.40 -8.72
N SER A 276 6.57 -8.98 -7.60
CA SER A 276 5.18 -9.28 -7.27
C SER A 276 4.18 -8.18 -7.62
N VAL A 277 4.65 -6.99 -7.99
CA VAL A 277 3.79 -5.83 -8.29
C VAL A 277 3.80 -5.48 -9.78
N ASP A 278 2.72 -4.84 -10.24
CA ASP A 278 2.59 -4.32 -11.59
C ASP A 278 3.50 -3.10 -11.84
N ALA A 279 3.50 -2.57 -13.07
CA ALA A 279 4.30 -1.41 -13.44
C ALA A 279 4.06 -0.19 -12.52
N SER A 280 2.79 0.09 -12.19
CA SER A 280 2.43 1.21 -11.30
C SER A 280 2.99 1.02 -9.88
N GLY A 281 2.89 -0.19 -9.34
CA GLY A 281 3.46 -0.56 -8.05
C GLY A 281 4.99 -0.42 -8.03
N LYS A 282 5.69 -0.89 -9.08
CA LYS A 282 7.15 -0.73 -9.20
C LYS A 282 7.54 0.73 -9.19
N ALA A 283 6.83 1.58 -9.94
CA ALA A 283 7.09 3.02 -9.98
C ALA A 283 6.92 3.67 -8.59
N LYS A 284 5.87 3.32 -7.83
CA LYS A 284 5.69 3.79 -6.45
C LYS A 284 6.86 3.39 -5.54
N VAL A 285 7.28 2.12 -5.62
CA VAL A 285 8.41 1.60 -4.84
C VAL A 285 9.70 2.33 -5.21
N LEU A 286 10.03 2.44 -6.49
CA LEU A 286 11.24 3.13 -6.95
C LEU A 286 11.26 4.61 -6.57
N ARG A 287 10.10 5.29 -6.63
CA ARG A 287 9.97 6.68 -6.15
C ARG A 287 10.25 6.81 -4.67
N PHE A 288 9.69 5.93 -3.85
CA PHE A 288 9.95 5.91 -2.42
C PHE A 288 11.45 5.71 -2.16
N LEU A 289 12.06 4.68 -2.75
CA LEU A 289 13.48 4.37 -2.56
C LEU A 289 14.39 5.53 -3.00
N SER A 290 14.07 6.18 -4.13
CA SER A 290 14.84 7.33 -4.61
C SER A 290 14.68 8.57 -3.73
N ARG A 291 13.46 8.89 -3.27
CA ARG A 291 13.19 10.07 -2.45
C ARG A 291 13.79 9.96 -1.05
N SER A 292 13.79 8.74 -0.51
CA SER A 292 14.44 8.42 0.77
C SER A 292 15.96 8.21 0.65
N LYS A 293 16.56 8.56 -0.49
CA LYS A 293 18.01 8.43 -0.78
C LYS A 293 18.59 7.02 -0.64
N LEU A 294 17.74 5.99 -0.67
CA LEU A 294 18.15 4.59 -0.51
C LEU A 294 18.86 4.04 -1.76
N LEU A 295 18.57 4.62 -2.94
CA LEU A 295 19.23 4.32 -4.21
C LEU A 295 20.45 5.19 -4.51
N THR A 296 20.64 6.25 -3.72
CA THR A 296 21.72 7.21 -3.92
C THR A 296 22.96 6.74 -3.16
N PRO A 297 24.17 6.83 -3.74
CA PRO A 297 25.38 6.44 -3.04
C PRO A 297 25.72 7.49 -1.97
N LEU A 298 25.72 7.07 -0.71
CA LEU A 298 25.94 7.94 0.45
C LEU A 298 27.37 7.82 0.97
N ALA A 299 27.94 8.95 1.38
CA ALA A 299 29.20 9.01 2.10
C ALA A 299 29.05 8.30 3.45
N ARG A 300 30.07 7.55 3.84
CA ARG A 300 30.06 6.77 5.08
C ARG A 300 31.32 7.00 5.88
N ASP A 301 31.19 6.95 7.19
CA ASP A 301 32.35 6.90 8.07
C ASP A 301 33.10 5.58 7.86
N GLN A 302 34.42 5.66 7.69
CA GLN A 302 35.28 4.50 7.47
C GLN A 302 35.37 3.59 8.70
N ARG A 303 35.09 4.11 9.90
CA ARG A 303 35.14 3.34 11.14
C ARG A 303 33.82 2.65 11.46
N LEU A 304 32.72 3.41 11.43
CA LEU A 304 31.41 2.93 11.86
C LEU A 304 30.54 2.44 10.69
N GLY A 305 30.89 2.75 9.45
CA GLY A 305 30.08 2.42 8.27
C GLY A 305 28.76 3.19 8.20
N ARG A 306 28.51 4.13 9.12
CA ARG A 306 27.29 4.92 9.19
C ARG A 306 27.25 6.00 8.10
N PRO A 307 26.08 6.26 7.50
CA PRO A 307 25.87 7.40 6.61
C PRO A 307 26.25 8.73 7.28
N ILE A 308 26.96 9.59 6.56
CA ILE A 308 27.37 10.91 7.04
C ILE A 308 26.31 11.94 6.67
N LEU A 309 26.01 12.86 7.60
CA LEU A 309 25.13 13.99 7.34
C LEU A 309 25.85 15.10 6.58
N ASP A 310 25.13 15.79 5.69
CA ASP A 310 25.68 16.89 4.88
C ASP A 310 25.75 18.24 5.61
N GLY A 311 25.27 18.30 6.86
CA GLY A 311 25.19 19.52 7.66
C GLY A 311 23.98 20.41 7.37
N MET A 312 23.15 20.04 6.38
CA MET A 312 21.93 20.75 5.98
C MET A 312 20.66 19.94 6.28
N GLY A 313 20.77 18.90 7.11
CA GLY A 313 19.68 18.00 7.48
C GLY A 313 19.45 16.84 6.50
N GLY A 314 20.37 16.62 5.56
CA GLY A 314 20.36 15.48 4.64
C GLY A 314 21.57 14.57 4.82
N TYR A 315 21.67 13.55 3.97
CA TYR A 315 22.84 12.68 3.88
C TYR A 315 23.80 13.19 2.81
N ALA A 316 25.09 13.21 3.15
CA ALA A 316 26.14 13.57 2.22
C ALA A 316 26.22 12.53 1.11
N GLU A 317 25.99 12.95 -0.13
CA GLU A 317 26.15 12.09 -1.30
C GLU A 317 27.63 11.92 -1.66
N ASP A 318 28.06 10.69 -1.90
CA ASP A 318 29.38 10.39 -2.44
C ASP A 318 29.25 9.44 -3.63
N ARG A 319 29.42 9.99 -4.83
CA ARG A 319 29.23 9.21 -6.07
C ARG A 319 30.42 8.31 -6.41
N LEU A 320 31.59 8.55 -5.81
CA LEU A 320 32.83 7.84 -6.13
C LEU A 320 33.05 6.64 -5.22
N THR A 321 32.89 6.85 -3.92
CA THR A 321 33.14 5.83 -2.88
C THR A 321 31.93 5.55 -2.00
N GLY A 322 30.84 6.28 -2.18
CA GLY A 322 29.64 6.09 -1.39
C GLY A 322 28.95 4.77 -1.70
N THR A 323 28.24 4.27 -0.70
CA THR A 323 27.54 2.99 -0.75
C THR A 323 26.04 3.23 -0.70
N ARG A 324 25.30 2.59 -1.61
CA ARG A 324 23.84 2.62 -1.63
C ARG A 324 23.29 1.73 -0.51
N VAL A 325 22.11 2.06 0.01
CA VAL A 325 21.41 1.15 0.91
C VAL A 325 20.87 -0.04 0.12
N ILE A 326 20.31 0.23 -1.06
CA ILE A 326 19.79 -0.79 -1.98
C ILE A 326 20.47 -0.64 -3.34
N ASP A 327 21.24 -1.64 -3.75
CA ASP A 327 21.67 -1.78 -5.15
C ASP A 327 20.60 -2.52 -5.96
N LEU A 328 20.04 -1.84 -6.95
CA LEU A 328 19.03 -2.43 -7.84
C LEU A 328 19.61 -3.54 -8.73
N GLY A 329 20.93 -3.63 -8.90
CA GLY A 329 21.57 -4.72 -9.63
C GLY A 329 20.89 -5.02 -10.96
N VAL A 330 20.34 -6.23 -11.10
CA VAL A 330 19.58 -6.71 -12.28
C VAL A 330 18.06 -6.71 -12.11
N MET A 331 17.53 -6.17 -10.99
CA MET A 331 16.10 -6.26 -10.62
C MET A 331 15.17 -5.62 -11.66
N LEU A 332 15.66 -4.66 -12.44
CA LEU A 332 14.88 -3.96 -13.46
C LEU A 332 15.17 -4.44 -14.89
N ALA A 333 16.04 -5.43 -15.08
CA ALA A 333 16.30 -5.99 -16.40
C ALA A 333 15.04 -6.69 -16.93
N ALA A 334 14.68 -6.42 -18.19
CA ALA A 334 13.45 -6.89 -18.84
C ALA A 334 12.15 -6.57 -18.09
N SER A 335 12.18 -5.62 -17.15
CA SER A 335 11.01 -5.23 -16.38
C SER A 335 10.08 -4.35 -17.19
N ASP A 336 8.78 -4.54 -17.03
CA ASP A 336 7.78 -3.60 -17.51
C ASP A 336 7.55 -2.48 -16.49
N LEU A 337 7.82 -1.26 -16.93
CA LEU A 337 7.62 0.01 -16.25
C LEU A 337 6.78 0.98 -17.11
N SER A 338 6.24 0.53 -18.24
CA SER A 338 5.58 1.40 -19.22
C SER A 338 4.39 2.17 -18.64
N THR A 339 4.12 3.36 -19.21
CA THR A 339 3.00 4.26 -18.82
C THR A 339 3.04 4.77 -17.37
N THR A 340 4.20 4.76 -16.72
CA THR A 340 4.36 5.16 -15.30
C THR A 340 5.00 6.53 -15.10
N ASP A 341 4.79 7.11 -13.92
CA ASP A 341 5.48 8.32 -13.44
C ASP A 341 6.80 7.94 -12.74
N LEU A 342 7.91 8.13 -13.45
CA LEU A 342 9.26 7.88 -12.97
C LEU A 342 10.05 9.18 -12.78
N ARG A 343 9.35 10.31 -12.61
CA ARG A 343 10.01 11.61 -12.48
C ARG A 343 10.89 11.69 -11.24
N TRP A 344 12.04 12.34 -11.38
CA TRP A 344 12.99 12.62 -10.30
C TRP A 344 13.65 11.38 -9.67
N LEU A 345 13.55 10.21 -10.32
CA LEU A 345 14.18 8.99 -9.81
C LEU A 345 15.69 9.03 -10.00
N ASP A 346 16.41 8.48 -9.02
CA ASP A 346 17.81 8.09 -9.14
C ASP A 346 17.90 6.62 -9.56
N LEU A 347 18.03 6.39 -10.86
CA LEU A 347 18.31 5.08 -11.45
C LEU A 347 19.77 5.01 -11.93
N SER A 348 20.66 5.79 -11.28
CA SER A 348 22.07 5.77 -11.61
C SER A 348 22.66 4.37 -11.38
N ALA A 349 23.50 3.93 -12.31
CA ALA A 349 24.11 2.61 -12.32
C ALA A 349 23.17 1.39 -12.46
N ALA A 350 21.84 1.58 -12.53
CA ALA A 350 20.86 0.50 -12.62
C ALA A 350 20.97 -0.29 -13.94
N ASN A 351 20.68 -1.59 -13.88
CA ASN A 351 20.56 -2.42 -15.07
C ASN A 351 19.11 -2.44 -15.56
N LEU A 352 18.90 -1.85 -16.73
CA LEU A 352 17.61 -1.72 -17.42
C LEU A 352 17.67 -2.38 -18.80
N ILE A 353 18.55 -3.37 -18.99
CA ILE A 353 18.66 -4.12 -20.24
C ILE A 353 17.28 -4.65 -20.61
N ARG A 354 16.81 -4.33 -21.83
CA ARG A 354 15.50 -4.75 -22.36
C ARG A 354 14.29 -4.32 -21.52
N ALA A 355 14.45 -3.36 -20.61
CA ALA A 355 13.33 -2.84 -19.83
C ALA A 355 12.36 -2.08 -20.74
N ASN A 356 11.07 -2.18 -20.44
CA ASN A 356 10.04 -1.42 -21.14
C ASN A 356 9.72 -0.14 -20.34
N LEU A 357 10.23 1.00 -20.81
CA LEU A 357 9.99 2.33 -20.27
C LEU A 357 9.09 3.15 -21.21
N SER A 358 8.35 2.51 -22.13
CA SER A 358 7.54 3.23 -23.10
C SER A 358 6.46 4.08 -22.43
N ASP A 359 6.21 5.27 -22.99
CA ASP A 359 5.18 6.19 -22.51
C ASP A 359 5.36 6.63 -21.04
N CYS A 360 6.55 6.44 -20.46
CA CYS A 360 6.88 6.92 -19.12
C CYS A 360 7.16 8.43 -19.09
N ASP A 361 6.83 9.05 -17.97
CA ASP A 361 7.33 10.37 -17.62
C ASP A 361 8.68 10.22 -16.90
N LEU A 362 9.77 10.52 -17.61
CA LEU A 362 11.15 10.41 -17.12
C LEU A 362 11.71 11.76 -16.67
N VAL A 363 10.90 12.81 -16.51
CA VAL A 363 11.37 14.16 -16.22
C VAL A 363 12.36 14.17 -15.04
N ARG A 364 13.56 14.72 -15.29
CA ARG A 364 14.68 14.83 -14.34
C ARG A 364 15.18 13.52 -13.71
N THR A 365 14.91 12.38 -14.35
CA THR A 365 15.45 11.07 -13.93
C THR A 365 16.95 11.00 -14.16
N ASN A 366 17.68 10.41 -13.23
CA ASN A 366 19.11 10.16 -13.36
C ASN A 366 19.36 8.74 -13.89
N PHE A 367 19.82 8.63 -15.13
CA PHE A 367 20.28 7.39 -15.76
C PHE A 367 21.81 7.35 -15.92
N SER A 368 22.55 8.23 -15.26
CA SER A 368 24.02 8.19 -15.32
C SER A 368 24.54 6.80 -14.98
N ARG A 369 25.42 6.27 -15.83
CA ARG A 369 25.96 4.90 -15.72
C ARG A 369 24.89 3.78 -15.75
N ALA A 370 23.63 4.06 -16.08
CA ALA A 370 22.64 3.00 -16.27
C ALA A 370 22.95 2.18 -17.52
N ILE A 371 22.51 0.93 -17.54
CA ILE A 371 22.63 0.05 -18.72
C ILE A 371 21.25 -0.05 -19.35
N LEU A 372 21.03 0.66 -20.45
CA LEU A 372 19.78 0.74 -21.21
C LEU A 372 19.84 -0.06 -22.51
N CYS A 373 20.70 -1.08 -22.59
CA CYS A 373 20.84 -1.86 -23.81
C CYS A 373 19.51 -2.49 -24.21
N ASP A 374 19.06 -2.26 -25.45
CA ASP A 374 17.77 -2.70 -25.97
C ASP A 374 16.54 -2.28 -25.13
N ALA A 375 16.67 -1.26 -24.27
CA ALA A 375 15.53 -0.72 -23.53
C ALA A 375 14.58 0.04 -24.46
N ASN A 376 13.28 -0.05 -24.20
CA ASN A 376 12.28 0.71 -24.93
C ASN A 376 11.98 2.03 -24.21
N LEU A 377 12.41 3.17 -24.76
CA LEU A 377 12.09 4.51 -24.25
C LEU A 377 11.15 5.27 -25.20
N SER A 378 10.38 4.56 -26.04
CA SER A 378 9.47 5.18 -27.00
C SER A 378 8.42 6.06 -26.32
N ASN A 379 8.07 7.19 -26.93
CA ASN A 379 7.05 8.15 -26.44
C ASN A 379 7.32 8.74 -25.04
N THR A 380 8.53 8.59 -24.49
CA THR A 380 8.86 9.10 -23.15
C THR A 380 9.11 10.60 -23.13
N ASP A 381 9.01 11.19 -21.94
CA ASP A 381 9.42 12.57 -21.72
C ASP A 381 10.82 12.68 -21.12
N MET A 382 11.77 13.19 -21.90
CA MET A 382 13.20 13.22 -21.56
C MET A 382 13.65 14.54 -20.92
N MET A 383 12.72 15.44 -20.55
CA MET A 383 13.06 16.77 -20.05
C MET A 383 13.95 16.67 -18.79
N GLY A 384 15.17 17.16 -18.91
CA GLY A 384 16.14 17.20 -17.80
C GLY A 384 16.68 15.84 -17.37
N VAL A 385 16.42 14.76 -18.13
CA VAL A 385 17.02 13.45 -17.88
C VAL A 385 18.55 13.55 -17.89
N ARG A 386 19.21 12.98 -16.88
CA ARG A 386 20.67 12.94 -16.81
C ARG A 386 21.18 11.60 -17.33
N LEU A 387 21.79 11.59 -18.51
CA LEU A 387 22.45 10.40 -19.08
C LEU A 387 23.92 10.30 -18.69
N TYR A 388 24.58 11.41 -18.38
CA TYR A 388 25.99 11.51 -18.04
C TYR A 388 26.24 12.73 -17.14
N TYR A 389 27.42 12.80 -16.53
CA TYR A 389 27.93 13.99 -15.84
C TYR A 389 29.01 14.67 -16.67
N GLY A 390 29.44 15.88 -16.30
CA GLY A 390 30.49 16.61 -17.02
C GLY A 390 30.01 17.18 -18.36
N SER A 391 30.95 17.44 -19.28
CA SER A 391 30.66 18.00 -20.59
C SER A 391 30.42 16.91 -21.64
N LEU A 392 29.64 17.23 -22.67
CA LEU A 392 29.32 16.31 -23.77
C LEU A 392 30.59 15.80 -24.48
N GLU A 393 31.59 16.67 -24.68
CA GLU A 393 32.81 16.38 -25.45
C GLU A 393 33.65 15.25 -24.86
N THR A 394 33.66 15.14 -23.53
CA THR A 394 34.42 14.15 -22.76
C THR A 394 33.57 13.04 -22.17
N ALA A 395 32.24 13.16 -22.24
CA ALA A 395 31.33 12.15 -21.72
C ALA A 395 31.48 10.82 -22.47
N THR A 396 31.73 9.74 -21.74
CA THR A 396 31.77 8.38 -22.30
C THR A 396 30.88 7.44 -21.48
N PRO A 397 30.32 6.39 -22.12
CA PRO A 397 29.57 5.37 -21.42
C PRO A 397 30.40 4.71 -20.32
N ARG A 398 29.74 4.21 -19.28
CA ARG A 398 30.42 3.43 -18.23
C ARG A 398 31.18 2.25 -18.85
N THR A 399 32.33 1.95 -18.26
CA THR A 399 33.07 0.71 -18.48
C THR A 399 33.07 -0.12 -17.19
N ARG A 400 33.46 -1.39 -17.28
CA ARG A 400 33.55 -2.27 -16.10
C ARG A 400 34.83 -2.01 -15.30
N GLN A 401 35.89 -1.56 -15.97
CA GLN A 401 37.24 -1.47 -15.41
C GLN A 401 37.56 -0.06 -14.91
N ASP A 402 37.03 0.98 -15.55
CA ASP A 402 37.42 2.36 -15.23
C ASP A 402 36.51 2.99 -14.19
N LYS A 403 37.13 3.77 -13.30
CA LYS A 403 36.41 4.60 -12.33
C LYS A 403 35.76 5.80 -13.04
N PRO A 404 34.53 6.19 -12.64
CA PRO A 404 33.88 7.38 -13.19
C PRO A 404 34.61 8.66 -12.81
N ASP A 405 34.74 9.58 -13.75
CA ASP A 405 35.16 10.95 -13.49
C ASP A 405 33.95 11.88 -13.65
N TYR A 406 33.40 12.33 -12.53
CA TYR A 406 32.23 13.21 -12.49
C TYR A 406 32.52 14.66 -12.85
N ARG A 407 33.79 15.09 -12.92
CA ARG A 407 34.18 16.44 -13.33
C ARG A 407 34.19 16.54 -14.85
N THR A 408 34.86 15.60 -15.51
CA THR A 408 34.96 15.58 -16.97
C THR A 408 33.79 14.85 -17.63
N GLY A 409 33.20 13.87 -16.96
CA GLY A 409 32.13 13.04 -17.51
C GLY A 409 32.57 11.71 -18.08
N ARG A 410 33.88 11.44 -18.11
CA ARG A 410 34.42 10.16 -18.58
C ARG A 410 33.90 9.01 -17.73
N PHE A 411 33.42 7.98 -18.41
CA PHE A 411 32.84 6.76 -17.82
C PHE A 411 31.62 7.01 -16.94
N THR A 412 30.97 8.17 -17.03
CA THR A 412 29.75 8.48 -16.25
C THR A 412 28.46 8.27 -17.04
N GLY A 413 28.57 8.04 -18.35
CA GLY A 413 27.44 8.00 -19.24
C GLY A 413 26.69 6.66 -19.24
N ALA A 414 25.41 6.73 -19.59
CA ALA A 414 24.54 5.57 -19.76
C ALA A 414 24.92 4.76 -21.00
N VAL A 415 24.80 3.43 -20.94
CA VAL A 415 24.96 2.58 -22.12
C VAL A 415 23.62 2.50 -22.83
N VAL A 416 23.51 3.12 -24.01
CA VAL A 416 22.26 3.25 -24.79
C VAL A 416 22.27 2.44 -26.09
N GLU A 417 23.07 1.37 -26.13
CA GLU A 417 23.21 0.50 -27.30
C GLU A 417 21.89 -0.24 -27.60
N GLY A 418 21.29 0.01 -28.77
CA GLY A 418 20.03 -0.63 -29.18
C GLY A 418 18.75 -0.13 -28.50
N ALA A 419 18.86 0.90 -27.65
CA ALA A 419 17.72 1.56 -27.03
C ALA A 419 16.81 2.23 -28.06
N ASP A 420 15.49 2.17 -27.84
CA ASP A 420 14.50 2.80 -28.72
C ASP A 420 14.08 4.16 -28.18
N PHE A 421 14.34 5.24 -28.93
CA PHE A 421 13.95 6.61 -28.60
C PHE A 421 12.80 7.13 -29.49
N THR A 422 12.07 6.25 -30.17
CA THR A 422 11.01 6.64 -31.12
C THR A 422 10.01 7.57 -30.45
N ASN A 423 9.75 8.73 -31.06
CA ASN A 423 8.81 9.75 -30.57
C ASN A 423 9.07 10.28 -29.14
N THR A 424 10.30 10.19 -28.61
CA THR A 424 10.61 10.83 -27.31
C THR A 424 10.41 12.34 -27.40
N ARG A 425 9.87 12.93 -26.34
CA ARG A 425 9.56 14.36 -26.25
C ARG A 425 10.63 15.07 -25.41
N ARG A 426 10.84 16.36 -25.71
CA ARG A 426 11.73 17.25 -24.95
C ARG A 426 13.15 16.71 -24.75
N LEU A 427 13.66 15.98 -25.74
CA LEU A 427 15.05 15.55 -25.80
C LEU A 427 15.93 16.78 -26.07
N SER A 428 16.84 17.10 -25.15
CA SER A 428 17.77 18.21 -25.33
C SER A 428 18.81 17.90 -26.40
N GLU A 429 19.40 18.95 -26.99
CA GLU A 429 20.43 18.77 -28.00
C GLU A 429 21.65 18.00 -27.48
N THR A 430 22.02 18.22 -26.22
CA THR A 430 23.11 17.50 -25.56
C THR A 430 22.80 16.02 -25.34
N GLN A 431 21.57 15.69 -24.95
CA GLN A 431 21.11 14.30 -24.83
C GLN A 431 21.06 13.62 -26.20
N ARG A 432 20.54 14.32 -27.22
CA ARG A 432 20.48 13.86 -28.61
C ARG A 432 21.88 13.50 -29.12
N CYS A 433 22.83 14.43 -28.99
CA CYS A 433 24.22 14.21 -29.41
C CYS A 433 24.85 13.02 -28.68
N TYR A 434 24.70 12.93 -27.37
CA TYR A 434 25.23 11.81 -26.59
C TYR A 434 24.66 10.45 -27.06
N CYS A 435 23.33 10.36 -27.21
CA CYS A 435 22.69 9.14 -27.70
C CYS A 435 23.09 8.80 -29.14
N CYS A 436 23.29 9.80 -30.00
CA CYS A 436 23.78 9.59 -31.35
C CYS A 436 25.24 9.10 -31.38
N GLU A 437 26.12 9.66 -30.53
CA GLU A 437 27.52 9.26 -30.45
C GLU A 437 27.69 7.80 -29.94
N TRP A 438 26.83 7.37 -29.01
CA TRP A 438 27.02 6.13 -28.24
C TRP A 438 25.89 5.09 -28.34
N GLY A 439 24.83 5.34 -29.10
CA GLY A 439 23.65 4.46 -29.19
C GLY A 439 23.77 3.28 -30.16
N GLY A 440 24.74 3.28 -31.06
CA GLY A 440 24.81 2.28 -32.13
C GLY A 440 23.69 2.41 -33.17
N ASN A 441 23.67 1.51 -34.15
CA ASN A 441 22.86 1.67 -35.36
C ASN A 441 21.34 1.75 -35.12
N LYS A 442 20.78 0.86 -34.29
CA LYS A 442 19.34 0.82 -34.00
C LYS A 442 18.88 2.09 -33.27
N THR A 443 19.60 2.48 -32.21
CA THR A 443 19.29 3.70 -31.45
C THR A 443 19.33 4.93 -32.34
N ARG A 444 20.37 5.08 -33.17
CA ARG A 444 20.50 6.21 -34.11
C ARG A 444 19.34 6.34 -35.09
N GLY A 445 18.68 5.24 -35.45
CA GLY A 445 17.51 5.25 -36.33
C GLY A 445 16.20 5.69 -35.65
N THR A 446 16.16 5.73 -34.32
CA THR A 446 14.94 6.03 -33.55
C THR A 446 14.95 7.42 -32.90
N ILE A 447 16.12 8.07 -32.82
CA ILE A 447 16.29 9.37 -32.16
C ILE A 447 15.54 10.48 -32.92
N PRO A 448 14.63 11.23 -32.25
CA PRO A 448 13.98 12.38 -32.86
C PRO A 448 14.98 13.47 -33.23
N GLY A 449 14.83 14.03 -34.43
CA GLY A 449 15.80 14.97 -35.00
C GLY A 449 17.00 14.30 -35.68
N GLY A 450 17.06 12.97 -35.68
CA GLY A 450 18.08 12.18 -36.37
C GLY A 450 19.49 12.35 -35.81
N CYS A 451 20.45 11.64 -36.42
CA CYS A 451 21.87 11.68 -36.04
C CYS A 451 22.77 12.13 -37.19
N GLU A 452 22.22 12.87 -38.16
CA GLU A 452 22.97 13.41 -39.29
C GLU A 452 24.04 14.39 -38.80
N GLY A 453 25.26 14.27 -39.33
CA GLY A 453 26.41 15.09 -38.92
C GLY A 453 27.05 14.72 -37.58
N ILE A 454 26.50 13.76 -36.82
CA ILE A 454 27.05 13.33 -35.53
C ILE A 454 27.85 12.05 -35.70
N ILE A 455 29.12 12.09 -35.29
CA ILE A 455 30.07 10.98 -35.37
C ILE A 455 29.55 9.79 -34.55
N ASN A 456 29.58 8.59 -35.12
CA ASN A 456 29.32 7.36 -34.36
C ASN A 456 30.63 6.92 -33.68
N ARG A 457 30.73 7.09 -32.36
CA ARG A 457 31.91 6.70 -31.58
C ARG A 457 31.87 5.23 -31.13
N LEU A 458 30.69 4.61 -31.10
CA LEU A 458 30.53 3.19 -30.75
C LEU A 458 31.04 2.27 -31.88
N GLY A 459 30.93 2.71 -33.13
CA GLY A 459 31.49 2.02 -34.29
C GLY A 459 30.78 0.73 -34.73
N ARG A 460 29.62 0.42 -34.15
CA ARG A 460 28.78 -0.74 -34.52
C ARG A 460 27.29 -0.48 -34.38
#